data_AF-A0A317F485-F1
#
_entry.id   AF-A0A317F485-F1
#
_cell.length_a   1.000
_cell.length_b   1.000
_cell.length_c   1.000
_cell.angle_alpha   90.00
_cell.angle_beta   90.00
_cell.angle_gamma   90.00
#
_symmetry.space_group_name_H-M   'P 1'
#
loop_
_entity.id
_entity.type
_entity.pdbx_description
1 polymer ?
#
loop_
_entity_poly.entity_id
_entity_poly.type
_entity_poly.pdbx_seq_one_letter_code
_entity_poly.pdbx_strand_id
1 'polypeptide(L)'
;MNINDYLRPDERWAIFGMPDGQSYLKTMMLSDEFLAEVPQDIKKSFITLQHMIAHAYFHYELYDEAYKKLLGLYEMAIKYSYISLISLPKTQQNQEIPNLHKMINHIARQKHLRSFKMRLHEVRQKRNIAAHPKDYGFSGIVLKSSMFGVLNMINIIFASRQSVEDWHESAQRLSKRFKPFRHGPYLLKLGEYQHLIDSFNMETMLSIDKAEIALCHCKVIGPDSTENLKHSIHENPVILLAEKLIFTGNRLTGIHKSSGEPFSIEKVTASLELKRWKAYQQELLACGGLKQQMNQAADASYLTNQVEAFIHRYGKSAFKSKSSSSVSQNPIS
;
A
#
# COMPACT_ATOMS: atom_id res chain seq x y z
N MET A 1 -5.54 -21.30 33.94
CA MET A 1 -6.06 -20.06 33.32
C MET A 1 -7.50 -19.90 33.79
N ASN A 2 -7.80 -18.81 34.48
CA ASN A 2 -9.16 -18.46 34.93
C ASN A 2 -9.94 -17.91 33.72
N ILE A 3 -11.28 -18.01 33.71
CA ILE A 3 -12.12 -17.43 32.66
C ILE A 3 -11.85 -15.93 32.47
N ASN A 4 -11.55 -15.23 33.56
CA ASN A 4 -11.22 -13.80 33.52
C ASN A 4 -9.92 -13.49 32.79
N ASP A 5 -8.99 -14.45 32.69
CA ASP A 5 -7.73 -14.27 31.96
C ASP A 5 -7.98 -14.11 30.45
N TYR A 6 -9.02 -14.76 29.91
CA TYR A 6 -9.39 -14.64 28.49
C TYR A 6 -10.06 -13.32 28.12
N LEU A 7 -10.49 -12.54 29.11
CA LEU A 7 -11.12 -11.22 28.93
C LEU A 7 -10.14 -10.08 29.24
N ARG A 8 -8.92 -10.40 29.69
CA ARG A 8 -7.90 -9.39 29.96
C ARG A 8 -7.26 -8.94 28.65
N PRO A 9 -7.16 -7.62 28.39
CA PRO A 9 -6.40 -7.11 27.26
C PRO A 9 -4.96 -7.61 27.26
N ASP A 10 -4.44 -7.90 26.08
CA ASP A 10 -3.04 -8.26 25.92
C ASP A 10 -2.16 -7.01 26.05
N GLU A 11 -1.31 -6.98 27.07
CA GLU A 11 -0.47 -5.82 27.42
C GLU A 11 0.52 -5.42 26.31
N ARG A 12 0.83 -6.34 25.38
CA ARG A 12 1.69 -6.05 24.23
C ARG A 12 1.13 -4.94 23.36
N TRP A 13 -0.19 -4.79 23.28
CA TRP A 13 -0.81 -3.72 22.48
C TRP A 13 -0.53 -2.32 23.04
N ALA A 14 -0.39 -2.19 24.36
CA ALA A 14 -0.04 -0.91 24.99
C ALA A 14 1.36 -0.44 24.57
N ILE A 15 2.31 -1.35 24.35
CA ILE A 15 3.67 -1.05 23.85
C ILE A 15 3.61 -0.39 22.46
N PHE A 16 2.62 -0.74 21.65
CA PHE A 16 2.39 -0.18 20.33
C PHE A 16 1.47 1.07 20.34
N GLY A 17 1.23 1.68 21.50
CA GLY A 17 0.40 2.87 21.64
C GLY A 17 -1.10 2.59 21.51
N MET A 18 -1.54 1.36 21.77
CA MET A 18 -2.95 0.96 21.76
C MET A 18 -3.36 0.43 23.15
N PRO A 19 -3.48 1.30 24.17
CA PRO A 19 -3.72 0.87 25.54
C PRO A 19 -5.14 0.32 25.77
N ASP A 20 -6.11 0.70 24.92
CA ASP A 20 -7.51 0.35 25.07
C ASP A 20 -8.10 -0.26 23.79
N GLY A 21 -9.25 -0.95 23.92
CA GLY A 21 -9.90 -1.63 22.80
C GLY A 21 -10.33 -0.68 21.67
N GLN A 22 -10.64 0.59 21.97
CA GLN A 22 -11.05 1.56 20.94
C GLN A 22 -9.85 1.99 20.09
N SER A 23 -8.73 2.31 20.72
CA SER A 23 -7.46 2.63 20.06
C SER A 23 -6.96 1.45 19.23
N TYR A 24 -7.08 0.23 19.77
CA TYR A 24 -6.79 -1.01 19.06
C TYR A 24 -7.66 -1.17 17.81
N LEU A 25 -8.99 -1.14 17.95
CA LEU A 25 -9.90 -1.36 16.82
C LEU A 25 -9.73 -0.28 15.75
N LYS A 26 -9.60 0.99 16.14
CA LYS A 26 -9.35 2.10 15.21
C LYS A 26 -8.07 1.89 14.40
N THR A 27 -7.06 1.28 15.00
CA THR A 27 -5.75 1.10 14.37
C THR A 27 -5.67 -0.21 13.61
N MET A 28 -6.13 -1.32 14.16
CA MET A 28 -5.84 -2.67 13.66
C MET A 28 -6.94 -3.24 12.76
N MET A 29 -8.18 -2.74 12.86
CA MET A 29 -9.26 -3.24 12.03
C MET A 29 -9.03 -2.94 10.55
N LEU A 30 -9.35 -3.93 9.72
CA LEU A 30 -9.34 -3.82 8.27
C LEU A 30 -10.76 -3.53 7.80
N SER A 31 -10.91 -2.53 6.93
CA SER A 31 -12.19 -2.21 6.29
C SER A 31 -12.52 -3.19 5.16
N ASP A 32 -13.81 -3.43 4.92
CA ASP A 32 -14.34 -4.32 3.89
C ASP A 32 -14.40 -3.64 2.51
N GLU A 33 -13.26 -3.10 2.09
CA GLU A 33 -13.13 -2.36 0.83
C GLU A 33 -12.99 -3.27 -0.40
N PHE A 34 -13.81 -4.32 -0.48
CA PHE A 34 -13.83 -5.21 -1.63
C PHE A 34 -14.57 -4.60 -2.82
N LEU A 35 -14.10 -4.90 -4.03
CA LEU A 35 -14.85 -4.62 -5.26
C LEU A 35 -16.15 -5.44 -5.34
N ALA A 36 -17.11 -4.96 -6.12
CA ALA A 36 -18.40 -5.64 -6.28
C ALA A 36 -18.21 -7.05 -6.87
N GLU A 37 -17.25 -7.17 -7.77
CA GLU A 37 -16.85 -8.36 -8.52
C GLU A 37 -16.17 -9.44 -7.66
N VAL A 38 -15.72 -9.12 -6.44
CA VAL A 38 -15.17 -10.12 -5.51
C VAL A 38 -16.28 -11.08 -5.05
N PRO A 39 -16.08 -12.41 -5.16
CA PRO A 39 -17.07 -13.42 -4.77
C PRO A 39 -17.62 -13.26 -3.35
N GLN A 40 -18.93 -13.52 -3.17
CA GLN A 40 -19.60 -13.39 -1.88
C GLN A 40 -19.04 -14.30 -0.80
N ASP A 41 -18.57 -15.50 -1.16
CA ASP A 41 -17.97 -16.42 -0.20
C ASP A 41 -16.67 -15.87 0.43
N ILE A 42 -15.89 -15.12 -0.36
CA ILE A 42 -14.69 -14.42 0.14
C ILE A 42 -15.11 -13.30 1.09
N LYS A 43 -16.11 -12.48 0.70
CA LYS A 43 -16.62 -11.38 1.54
C LYS A 43 -17.17 -11.90 2.88
N LYS A 44 -17.95 -12.98 2.86
CA LYS A 44 -18.48 -13.61 4.08
C LYS A 44 -17.37 -14.17 4.97
N SER A 45 -16.39 -14.86 4.40
CA SER A 45 -15.27 -15.40 5.18
C SER A 45 -14.35 -14.28 5.72
N PHE A 46 -14.30 -13.12 5.07
CA PHE A 46 -13.61 -11.94 5.59
C PHE A 46 -14.25 -11.38 6.87
N ILE A 47 -15.58 -11.46 7.03
CA ILE A 47 -16.25 -11.05 8.28
C ILE A 47 -15.71 -11.86 9.46
N THR A 48 -15.54 -13.18 9.30
CA THR A 48 -14.92 -14.01 10.34
C THR A 48 -13.48 -13.58 10.64
N LEU A 49 -12.71 -13.20 9.62
CA LEU A 49 -11.37 -12.64 9.83
C LEU A 49 -11.42 -11.33 10.63
N GLN A 50 -12.38 -10.44 10.36
CA GLN A 50 -12.55 -9.20 11.13
C GLN A 50 -12.85 -9.49 12.60
N HIS A 51 -13.67 -10.50 12.89
CA HIS A 51 -13.88 -10.96 14.27
C HIS A 51 -12.59 -11.48 14.90
N MET A 52 -11.77 -12.25 14.18
CA MET A 52 -10.47 -12.71 14.70
C MET A 52 -9.55 -11.53 15.03
N ILE A 53 -9.50 -10.50 14.16
CA ILE A 53 -8.74 -9.27 14.45
C ILE A 53 -9.31 -8.59 15.70
N ALA A 54 -10.62 -8.39 15.80
CA ALA A 54 -11.22 -7.75 16.96
C ALA A 54 -10.89 -8.49 18.28
N HIS A 55 -10.93 -9.81 18.27
CA HIS A 55 -10.59 -10.64 19.43
C HIS A 55 -9.08 -10.73 19.71
N ALA A 56 -8.21 -10.40 18.74
CA ALA A 56 -6.78 -10.39 18.97
C ALA A 56 -6.33 -9.30 19.95
N TYR A 57 -7.21 -8.35 20.31
CA TYR A 57 -7.01 -7.45 21.44
C TYR A 57 -6.78 -8.19 22.77
N PHE A 58 -7.47 -9.33 22.97
CA PHE A 58 -7.36 -10.15 24.18
C PHE A 58 -6.30 -11.26 24.07
N HIS A 59 -5.87 -11.57 22.84
CA HIS A 59 -4.88 -12.61 22.59
C HIS A 59 -4.07 -12.28 21.32
N TYR A 60 -2.88 -11.69 21.49
CA TYR A 60 -2.07 -11.14 20.40
C TYR A 60 -1.84 -12.13 19.24
N GLU A 61 -1.62 -13.40 19.57
CA GLU A 61 -1.37 -14.50 18.62
C GLU A 61 -2.52 -14.71 17.63
N LEU A 62 -3.75 -14.36 18.01
CA LEU A 62 -4.92 -14.49 17.15
C LEU A 62 -4.82 -13.55 15.91
N TYR A 63 -4.00 -12.50 15.98
CA TYR A 63 -3.75 -11.63 14.83
C TYR A 63 -2.95 -12.35 13.72
N ASP A 64 -1.97 -13.17 14.09
CA ASP A 64 -1.23 -14.01 13.15
C ASP A 64 -2.14 -15.08 12.53
N GLU A 65 -3.07 -15.65 13.31
CA GLU A 65 -4.11 -16.56 12.79
C GLU A 65 -5.08 -15.85 11.83
N ALA A 66 -5.46 -14.60 12.12
CA ALA A 66 -6.25 -13.78 11.21
C ALA A 66 -5.52 -13.56 9.88
N TYR A 67 -4.21 -13.34 9.92
CA TYR A 67 -3.37 -13.24 8.72
C TYR A 67 -3.30 -14.56 7.95
N LYS A 68 -3.17 -15.71 8.61
CA LYS A 68 -3.26 -17.03 7.96
C LYS A 68 -4.59 -17.22 7.24
N LYS A 69 -5.70 -16.84 7.88
CA LYS A 69 -7.03 -16.87 7.25
C LYS A 69 -7.11 -15.96 6.03
N LEU A 70 -6.49 -14.78 6.07
CA LEU A 70 -6.40 -13.87 4.93
C LEU A 70 -5.65 -14.49 3.74
N LEU A 71 -4.54 -15.18 4.00
CA LEU A 71 -3.79 -15.91 2.98
C LEU A 71 -4.63 -17.04 2.35
N GLY A 72 -5.50 -17.68 3.14
CA GLY A 72 -6.51 -18.62 2.65
C GLY A 72 -7.55 -17.95 1.73
N LEU A 73 -8.03 -16.75 2.09
CA LEU A 73 -8.93 -15.96 1.22
C LEU A 73 -8.28 -15.60 -0.12
N TYR A 74 -6.99 -15.28 -0.12
CA TYR A 74 -6.24 -15.06 -1.36
C TYR A 74 -6.16 -16.32 -2.23
N GLU A 75 -5.93 -17.49 -1.63
CA GLU A 75 -5.96 -18.75 -2.38
C GLU A 75 -7.35 -19.02 -2.98
N MET A 76 -8.43 -18.74 -2.24
CA MET A 76 -9.79 -18.81 -2.76
C MET A 76 -9.96 -17.85 -3.95
N ALA A 77 -9.50 -16.60 -3.86
CA ALA A 77 -9.56 -15.62 -4.94
C ALA A 77 -8.89 -16.13 -6.22
N ILE A 78 -7.69 -16.72 -6.11
CA ILE A 78 -6.99 -17.33 -7.24
C ILE A 78 -7.79 -18.47 -7.85
N LYS A 79 -8.38 -19.36 -7.03
CA LYS A 79 -9.20 -20.48 -7.53
C LYS A 79 -10.42 -19.99 -8.28
N TYR A 80 -11.18 -19.04 -7.73
CA TYR A 80 -12.35 -18.46 -8.41
C TYR A 80 -11.97 -17.80 -9.74
N SER A 81 -10.92 -16.97 -9.73
CA SER A 81 -10.44 -16.30 -10.95
C SER A 81 -10.01 -17.31 -12.00
N TYR A 82 -9.21 -18.32 -11.62
CA TYR A 82 -8.77 -19.38 -12.53
C TYR A 82 -9.95 -20.12 -13.16
N ILE A 83 -10.91 -20.60 -12.35
CA ILE A 83 -12.09 -21.33 -12.82
C ILE A 83 -12.92 -20.47 -13.79
N SER A 84 -13.08 -19.17 -13.51
CA SER A 84 -13.81 -18.26 -14.38
C SER A 84 -13.16 -18.10 -15.77
N LEU A 85 -11.84 -18.23 -15.88
CA LEU A 85 -11.11 -18.05 -17.14
C LEU A 85 -11.15 -19.25 -18.05
N ILE A 86 -11.03 -20.44 -17.48
CA ILE A 86 -11.06 -21.68 -18.26
C ILE A 86 -12.49 -22.12 -18.58
N SER A 87 -13.49 -21.35 -18.15
CA SER A 87 -14.92 -21.61 -18.39
C SER A 87 -15.35 -23.04 -18.04
N LEU A 88 -14.72 -23.64 -17.01
CA LEU A 88 -15.05 -25.01 -16.63
C LEU A 88 -16.52 -25.08 -16.19
N PRO A 89 -17.34 -25.96 -16.81
CA PRO A 89 -18.66 -26.26 -16.28
C PRO A 89 -18.54 -26.74 -14.84
N LYS A 90 -19.48 -26.34 -13.95
CA LYS A 90 -19.48 -26.76 -12.53
C LYS A 90 -19.36 -28.29 -12.38
N THR A 91 -19.85 -29.05 -13.36
CA THR A 91 -19.80 -30.52 -13.41
C THR A 91 -18.42 -31.12 -13.74
N GLN A 92 -17.46 -30.32 -14.23
CA GLN A 92 -16.08 -30.76 -14.53
C GLN A 92 -15.04 -30.24 -13.54
N GLN A 93 -15.46 -29.68 -12.39
CA GLN A 93 -14.55 -29.28 -11.30
C GLN A 93 -13.73 -30.45 -10.71
N ASN A 94 -14.05 -31.70 -11.07
CA ASN A 94 -13.26 -32.89 -10.76
C ASN A 94 -12.09 -33.16 -11.71
N GLN A 95 -11.87 -32.36 -12.76
CA GLN A 95 -10.57 -32.34 -13.44
C GLN A 95 -9.50 -31.87 -12.45
N GLU A 96 -8.29 -32.41 -12.58
CA GLU A 96 -7.18 -32.12 -11.67
C GLU A 96 -6.89 -30.61 -11.64
N ILE A 97 -7.45 -29.91 -10.65
CA ILE A 97 -7.24 -28.48 -10.47
C ILE A 97 -5.74 -28.30 -10.24
N PRO A 98 -5.03 -27.55 -11.11
CA PRO A 98 -3.60 -27.46 -11.01
C PRO A 98 -3.23 -26.72 -9.72
N ASN A 99 -2.01 -26.96 -9.22
CA ASN A 99 -1.56 -26.31 -7.99
C ASN A 99 -1.55 -24.76 -8.10
N LEU A 100 -1.50 -24.10 -6.94
CA LEU A 100 -1.58 -22.63 -6.83
C LEU A 100 -0.56 -21.88 -7.69
N HIS A 101 0.65 -22.45 -7.87
CA HIS A 101 1.67 -21.86 -8.75
C HIS A 101 1.22 -21.83 -10.21
N LYS A 102 0.72 -22.95 -10.74
CA LYS A 102 0.21 -23.06 -12.11
C LYS A 102 -1.01 -22.16 -12.33
N MET A 103 -1.93 -22.09 -11.37
CA MET A 103 -3.09 -21.18 -11.43
C MET A 103 -2.66 -19.70 -11.53
N ILE A 104 -1.73 -19.25 -10.67
CA ILE A 104 -1.19 -17.88 -10.73
C ILE A 104 -0.53 -17.60 -12.08
N ASN A 105 0.30 -18.52 -12.58
CA ASN A 105 0.94 -18.37 -13.89
C ASN A 105 -0.09 -18.24 -15.02
N HIS A 106 -1.21 -18.96 -14.95
CA HIS A 106 -2.27 -18.88 -15.94
C HIS A 106 -3.00 -17.53 -15.89
N ILE A 107 -3.42 -17.09 -14.70
CA ILE A 107 -4.09 -15.79 -14.49
C ILE A 107 -3.18 -14.64 -14.94
N ALA A 108 -1.89 -14.70 -14.61
CA ALA A 108 -0.90 -13.67 -14.97
C ALA A 108 -0.57 -13.61 -16.48
N ARG A 109 -1.12 -14.50 -17.32
CA ARG A 109 -1.06 -14.35 -18.79
C ARG A 109 -1.96 -13.23 -19.30
N GLN A 110 -2.97 -12.85 -18.53
CA GLN A 110 -3.78 -11.69 -18.86
C GLN A 110 -2.92 -10.42 -18.86
N LYS A 111 -3.04 -9.63 -19.92
CA LYS A 111 -2.20 -8.43 -20.13
C LYS A 111 -2.19 -7.49 -18.92
N HIS A 112 -3.34 -7.25 -18.32
CA HIS A 112 -3.50 -6.33 -17.19
C HIS A 112 -3.00 -6.88 -15.85
N LEU A 113 -2.89 -8.20 -15.68
CA LEU A 113 -2.36 -8.83 -14.46
C LEU A 113 -0.88 -9.22 -14.56
N ARG A 114 -0.28 -9.13 -15.75
CA ARG A 114 1.10 -9.56 -16.01
C ARG A 114 2.11 -8.85 -15.11
N SER A 115 1.95 -7.55 -14.88
CA SER A 115 2.82 -6.75 -14.00
C SER A 115 2.76 -7.17 -12.53
N PHE A 116 1.65 -7.79 -12.10
CA PHE A 116 1.48 -8.25 -10.71
C PHE A 116 1.96 -9.68 -10.46
N LYS A 117 2.47 -10.38 -11.49
CA LYS A 117 2.87 -11.79 -11.37
C LYS A 117 3.80 -12.05 -10.18
N MET A 118 4.80 -11.18 -9.96
CA MET A 118 5.73 -11.32 -8.83
C MET A 118 5.00 -11.18 -7.49
N ARG A 119 4.19 -10.13 -7.31
CA ARG A 119 3.40 -9.91 -6.09
C ARG A 119 2.41 -11.05 -5.81
N LEU A 120 1.76 -11.59 -6.84
CA LEU A 120 0.92 -12.79 -6.70
C LEU A 120 1.71 -13.99 -6.16
N HIS A 121 2.94 -14.20 -6.63
CA HIS A 121 3.81 -15.25 -6.12
C HIS A 121 4.40 -14.96 -4.73
N GLU A 122 4.66 -13.70 -4.38
CA GLU A 122 5.08 -13.30 -3.03
C GLU A 122 4.00 -13.63 -2.01
N VAL A 123 2.72 -13.35 -2.30
CA VAL A 123 1.61 -13.74 -1.41
C VAL A 123 1.52 -15.26 -1.29
N ARG A 124 1.71 -16.00 -2.38
CA ARG A 124 1.81 -17.48 -2.32
C ARG A 124 2.96 -17.95 -1.42
N GLN A 125 4.13 -17.32 -1.52
CA GLN A 125 5.27 -17.67 -0.67
C GLN A 125 4.97 -17.40 0.81
N LYS A 126 4.38 -16.25 1.13
CA LYS A 126 3.88 -15.92 2.48
C LYS A 126 2.90 -16.98 2.99
N ARG A 127 1.95 -17.43 2.16
CA ARG A 127 1.02 -18.53 2.47
C ARG A 127 1.76 -19.83 2.78
N ASN A 128 2.75 -20.20 1.98
CA ASN A 128 3.51 -21.43 2.20
C ASN A 128 4.32 -21.38 3.50
N ILE A 129 4.95 -20.24 3.81
CA ILE A 129 5.68 -20.04 5.07
C ILE A 129 4.71 -20.14 6.26
N ALA A 130 3.56 -19.47 6.18
CA ALA A 130 2.55 -19.45 7.21
C ALA A 130 1.92 -20.84 7.49
N ALA A 131 1.84 -21.70 6.47
CA ALA A 131 1.35 -23.08 6.60
C ALA A 131 2.39 -24.05 7.20
N HIS A 132 3.67 -23.68 7.20
CA HIS A 132 4.77 -24.51 7.68
C HIS A 132 5.69 -23.69 8.60
N PRO A 133 5.19 -23.24 9.76
CA PRO A 133 6.02 -22.50 10.71
C PRO A 133 7.17 -23.40 11.19
N LYS A 134 8.39 -22.88 11.14
CA LYS A 134 9.59 -23.58 11.63
C LYS A 134 9.77 -23.41 13.13
N ASP A 135 9.42 -22.24 13.63
CA ASP A 135 9.59 -21.83 15.01
C ASP A 135 8.28 -21.26 15.55
N TYR A 136 8.12 -21.32 16.87
CA TYR A 136 7.05 -20.62 17.57
C TYR A 136 7.42 -19.13 17.68
N GLY A 137 6.73 -18.28 16.92
CA GLY A 137 6.94 -16.84 16.92
C GLY A 137 5.74 -16.10 16.34
N PHE A 138 5.58 -14.84 16.76
CA PHE A 138 4.45 -14.01 16.35
C PHE A 138 4.94 -12.67 15.84
N SER A 139 4.35 -12.24 14.73
CA SER A 139 4.70 -10.98 14.07
C SER A 139 3.75 -9.84 14.46
N GLY A 140 2.50 -10.15 14.82
CA GLY A 140 1.46 -9.20 15.23
C GLY A 140 1.41 -7.94 14.38
N ILE A 141 1.66 -6.76 14.97
CA ILE A 141 1.47 -5.46 14.31
C ILE A 141 2.20 -5.33 12.97
N VAL A 142 3.36 -5.97 12.82
CA VAL A 142 4.18 -5.94 11.60
C VAL A 142 3.41 -6.53 10.40
N LEU A 143 2.46 -7.44 10.64
CA LEU A 143 1.68 -8.08 9.58
C LEU A 143 0.65 -7.16 8.94
N LYS A 144 0.30 -6.03 9.56
CA LYS A 144 -0.80 -5.18 9.10
C LYS A 144 -0.62 -4.69 7.65
N SER A 145 0.57 -4.22 7.29
CA SER A 145 0.83 -3.79 5.90
C SER A 145 0.79 -4.96 4.93
N SER A 146 1.28 -6.13 5.34
CA SER A 146 1.16 -7.37 4.56
C SER A 146 -0.32 -7.72 4.34
N MET A 147 -1.18 -7.57 5.35
CA MET A 147 -2.63 -7.79 5.21
C MET A 147 -3.26 -6.85 4.19
N PHE A 148 -2.91 -5.55 4.21
CA PHE A 148 -3.35 -4.62 3.16
C PHE A 148 -2.88 -5.08 1.77
N GLY A 149 -1.61 -5.49 1.63
CA GLY A 149 -1.09 -6.02 0.37
C GLY A 149 -1.85 -7.25 -0.14
N VAL A 150 -2.24 -8.17 0.74
CA VAL A 150 -3.05 -9.34 0.37
C VAL A 150 -4.46 -8.92 -0.07
N LEU A 151 -5.13 -8.02 0.67
CA LEU A 151 -6.45 -7.50 0.30
C LEU A 151 -6.44 -6.74 -1.02
N ASN A 152 -5.42 -5.90 -1.24
CA ASN A 152 -5.21 -5.20 -2.50
C ASN A 152 -5.06 -6.19 -3.65
N MET A 153 -4.35 -7.30 -3.42
CA MET A 153 -4.19 -8.32 -4.45
C MET A 153 -5.48 -9.08 -4.75
N ILE A 154 -6.30 -9.39 -3.74
CA ILE A 154 -7.64 -9.94 -3.96
C ILE A 154 -8.46 -8.99 -4.83
N ASN A 155 -8.48 -7.70 -4.53
CA ASN A 155 -9.21 -6.71 -5.34
C ASN A 155 -8.68 -6.64 -6.77
N ILE A 156 -7.35 -6.58 -6.97
CA ILE A 156 -6.75 -6.50 -8.30
C ILE A 156 -7.08 -7.72 -9.16
N ILE A 157 -7.17 -8.92 -8.58
CA ILE A 157 -7.57 -10.15 -9.31
C ILE A 157 -8.98 -10.02 -9.93
N PHE A 158 -9.88 -9.28 -9.29
CA PHE A 158 -11.26 -9.10 -9.75
C PHE A 158 -11.52 -7.71 -10.35
N ALA A 159 -10.51 -6.85 -10.44
CA ALA A 159 -10.64 -5.54 -11.06
C ALA A 159 -10.84 -5.67 -12.57
N SER A 160 -11.59 -4.73 -13.16
CA SER A 160 -11.78 -4.72 -14.61
C SER A 160 -10.45 -4.48 -15.32
N ARG A 161 -10.27 -5.11 -16.49
CA ARG A 161 -9.09 -4.91 -17.34
C ARG A 161 -8.81 -3.42 -17.58
N GLN A 162 -9.85 -2.66 -17.94
CA GLN A 162 -9.73 -1.23 -18.23
C GLN A 162 -9.25 -0.45 -17.01
N SER A 163 -9.80 -0.73 -15.82
CA SER A 163 -9.40 -0.01 -14.60
C SER A 163 -7.92 -0.23 -14.26
N VAL A 164 -7.41 -1.45 -14.48
CA VAL A 164 -6.01 -1.76 -14.22
C VAL A 164 -5.08 -1.17 -15.29
N GLU A 165 -5.48 -1.21 -16.57
CA GLU A 165 -4.75 -0.56 -17.67
C GLU A 165 -4.70 0.96 -17.48
N ASP A 166 -5.83 1.61 -17.20
CA ASP A 166 -5.95 3.06 -16.89
C ASP A 166 -5.00 3.46 -15.75
N TRP A 167 -4.96 2.64 -14.69
CA TRP A 167 -4.07 2.88 -13.55
C TRP A 167 -2.59 2.84 -13.97
N HIS A 168 -2.16 1.82 -14.71
CA HIS A 168 -0.76 1.71 -15.16
C HIS A 168 -0.35 2.87 -16.06
N GLU A 169 -1.20 3.21 -17.03
CA GLU A 169 -0.93 4.29 -17.97
C GLU A 169 -0.83 5.64 -17.25
N SER A 170 -1.76 5.92 -16.33
CA SER A 170 -1.76 7.14 -15.53
C SER A 170 -0.53 7.22 -14.62
N ALA A 171 -0.19 6.13 -13.93
CA ALA A 171 0.98 6.06 -13.07
C ALA A 171 2.29 6.26 -13.86
N GLN A 172 2.44 5.62 -15.02
CA GLN A 172 3.63 5.80 -15.87
C GLN A 172 3.72 7.23 -16.42
N ARG A 173 2.60 7.78 -16.90
CA ARG A 173 2.53 9.16 -17.39
C ARG A 173 2.97 10.15 -16.32
N LEU A 174 2.40 10.03 -15.12
CA LEU A 174 2.67 10.95 -14.02
C LEU A 174 4.10 10.77 -13.49
N SER A 175 4.59 9.52 -13.35
CA SER A 175 5.97 9.24 -12.89
C SER A 175 7.04 9.91 -13.77
N LYS A 176 6.81 10.01 -15.09
CA LYS A 176 7.71 10.74 -16.00
C LYS A 176 7.78 12.23 -15.66
N ARG A 177 6.65 12.86 -15.30
CA ARG A 177 6.56 14.29 -14.93
C ARG A 177 7.22 14.57 -13.58
N PHE A 178 7.26 13.61 -12.68
CA PHE A 178 7.96 13.71 -11.39
C PHE A 178 9.49 13.55 -11.50
N LYS A 179 10.02 13.03 -12.62
CA LYS A 179 11.45 12.78 -12.79
C LYS A 179 12.35 13.99 -12.44
N PRO A 180 12.02 15.24 -12.82
CA PRO A 180 12.82 16.42 -12.48
C PRO A 180 12.87 16.78 -10.99
N PHE A 181 12.05 16.15 -10.14
CA PHE A 181 11.92 16.44 -8.70
C PHE A 181 12.50 15.33 -7.82
N ARG A 182 12.98 14.22 -8.41
CA ARG A 182 13.43 13.04 -7.66
C ARG A 182 14.65 13.29 -6.78
N HIS A 183 15.48 14.26 -7.14
CA HIS A 183 16.66 14.62 -6.37
C HIS A 183 17.07 16.07 -6.66
N GLY A 184 17.29 16.83 -5.59
CA GLY A 184 17.75 18.19 -5.64
C GLY A 184 17.26 19.01 -4.46
N PRO A 185 17.84 20.20 -4.26
CA PRO A 185 17.36 21.12 -3.24
C PRO A 185 16.04 21.75 -3.71
N TYR A 186 14.94 21.42 -3.05
CA TYR A 186 13.65 22.07 -3.27
C TYR A 186 13.11 22.69 -1.98
N LEU A 187 12.27 23.70 -2.14
CA LEU A 187 11.40 24.23 -1.09
C LEU A 187 10.02 23.64 -1.26
N LEU A 188 9.54 22.88 -0.28
CA LEU A 188 8.14 22.53 -0.13
C LEU A 188 7.46 23.62 0.70
N LYS A 189 6.50 24.31 0.10
CA LYS A 189 5.58 25.22 0.82
C LYS A 189 4.24 24.50 0.95
N LEU A 190 3.73 24.36 2.17
CA LEU A 190 2.44 23.75 2.48
C LEU A 190 1.74 24.62 3.54
N GLY A 191 0.70 25.34 3.13
CA GLY A 191 0.13 26.41 3.96
C GLY A 191 1.19 27.47 4.30
N GLU A 192 1.32 27.80 5.59
CA GLU A 192 2.31 28.74 6.11
C GLU A 192 3.71 28.12 6.32
N TYR A 193 3.83 26.81 6.17
CA TYR A 193 5.08 26.10 6.45
C TYR A 193 5.95 26.02 5.19
N GLN A 194 7.25 26.25 5.38
CA GLN A 194 8.27 26.08 4.35
C GLN A 194 9.35 25.11 4.82
N HIS A 195 9.58 24.05 4.05
CA HIS A 195 10.57 23.01 4.33
C HIS A 195 11.58 22.91 3.20
N LEU A 196 12.87 22.84 3.54
CA LEU A 196 13.90 22.40 2.63
C LEU A 196 13.78 20.88 2.47
N ILE A 197 13.74 20.38 1.24
CA ILE A 197 13.65 18.94 0.95
C ILE A 197 14.73 18.53 -0.04
N ASP A 198 15.17 17.27 0.05
CA ASP A 198 16.18 16.67 -0.84
C ASP A 198 15.57 16.05 -2.11
N SER A 199 14.30 15.66 -2.03
CA SER A 199 13.63 14.91 -3.07
C SER A 199 12.13 15.03 -2.91
N PHE A 200 11.41 14.93 -4.03
CA PHE A 200 9.98 14.73 -4.07
C PHE A 200 9.63 13.64 -5.08
N ASN A 201 9.19 12.51 -4.56
CA ASN A 201 8.92 11.30 -5.33
C ASN A 201 7.43 10.96 -5.28
N MET A 202 6.94 10.35 -6.36
CA MET A 202 5.62 9.73 -6.39
C MET A 202 5.80 8.22 -6.26
N GLU A 203 5.20 7.64 -5.22
CA GLU A 203 5.23 6.19 -4.98
C GLU A 203 4.18 5.47 -5.82
N THR A 204 2.96 5.99 -5.82
CA THR A 204 1.85 5.45 -6.59
C THR A 204 0.80 6.53 -6.80
N MET A 205 -0.17 6.25 -7.66
CA MET A 205 -1.32 7.11 -7.87
C MET A 205 -2.56 6.30 -8.19
N LEU A 206 -3.74 6.85 -7.93
CA LEU A 206 -5.03 6.28 -8.30
C LEU A 206 -5.92 7.36 -8.91
N SER A 207 -6.76 6.95 -9.85
CA SER A 207 -7.76 7.83 -10.46
C SER A 207 -9.13 7.54 -9.85
N ILE A 208 -9.72 8.50 -9.14
CA ILE A 208 -11.02 8.39 -8.47
C ILE A 208 -11.93 9.49 -9.02
N ASP A 209 -13.06 9.13 -9.63
CA ASP A 209 -14.01 10.08 -10.20
C ASP A 209 -13.37 11.15 -11.11
N LYS A 210 -12.40 10.71 -11.93
CA LYS A 210 -11.55 11.55 -12.82
C LYS A 210 -10.54 12.45 -12.10
N ALA A 211 -10.50 12.47 -10.77
CA ALA A 211 -9.42 13.10 -10.01
C ALA A 211 -8.23 12.14 -9.88
N GLU A 212 -7.04 12.64 -10.22
CA GLU A 212 -5.78 11.92 -9.96
C GLU A 212 -5.31 12.23 -8.55
N ILE A 213 -5.09 11.17 -7.77
CA ILE A 213 -4.58 11.25 -6.40
C ILE A 213 -3.25 10.53 -6.36
N ALA A 214 -2.19 11.26 -6.07
CA ALA A 214 -0.84 10.73 -5.95
C ALA A 214 -0.45 10.56 -4.48
N LEU A 215 0.12 9.42 -4.13
CA LEU A 215 0.86 9.25 -2.89
C LEU A 215 2.31 9.65 -3.17
N CYS A 216 2.70 10.78 -2.61
CA CYS A 216 4.04 11.33 -2.73
C CYS A 216 4.79 11.22 -1.41
N HIS A 217 6.11 11.23 -1.48
CA HIS A 217 6.96 11.41 -0.31
C HIS A 217 8.09 12.40 -0.58
N CYS A 218 8.58 13.03 0.49
CA CYS A 218 9.81 13.81 0.48
C CYS A 218 10.65 13.57 1.72
N LYS A 219 11.96 13.76 1.57
CA LYS A 219 12.89 13.81 2.68
C LYS A 219 13.13 15.26 3.08
N VAL A 220 12.65 15.64 4.26
CA VAL A 220 12.83 16.98 4.82
C VAL A 220 14.23 17.12 5.40
N ILE A 221 14.85 18.27 5.19
CA ILE A 221 16.13 18.66 5.80
C ILE A 221 15.81 19.70 6.87
N GLY A 222 15.64 19.21 8.09
CA GLY A 222 15.46 20.00 9.29
C GLY A 222 16.73 20.72 9.75
N PRO A 223 16.67 21.47 10.86
CA PRO A 223 17.85 22.06 11.50
C PRO A 223 18.87 20.98 11.93
N ASP A 224 18.36 19.85 12.44
CA ASP A 224 19.19 18.80 13.05
C ASP A 224 19.50 17.62 12.11
N SER A 225 19.00 17.61 10.87
CA SER A 225 19.12 16.45 9.97
C SER A 225 20.58 16.02 9.72
N THR A 226 21.52 16.97 9.67
CA THR A 226 22.95 16.65 9.54
C THR A 226 23.48 15.94 10.80
N GLU A 227 23.09 16.38 11.99
CA GLU A 227 23.52 15.76 13.24
C GLU A 227 22.86 14.39 13.45
N ASN A 228 21.57 14.30 13.11
CA ASN A 228 20.82 13.04 13.09
C ASN A 228 21.49 12.01 12.18
N LEU A 229 21.96 12.42 11.00
CA LEU A 229 22.74 11.55 10.12
C LEU A 229 23.99 11.02 10.80
N LYS A 230 24.78 11.84 11.51
CA LYS A 230 25.98 11.38 12.24
C LYS A 230 25.64 10.33 13.28
N HIS A 231 24.57 10.56 14.03
CA HIS A 231 24.11 9.64 15.09
C HIS A 231 23.30 8.45 14.59
N SER A 232 23.11 8.29 13.28
CA SER A 232 22.27 7.22 12.70
C SER A 232 20.81 7.31 13.13
N ILE A 233 20.36 8.52 13.45
CA ILE A 233 18.96 8.79 13.75
C ILE A 233 18.23 8.90 12.41
N HIS A 234 17.26 8.01 12.21
CA HIS A 234 16.47 7.93 11.00
C HIS A 234 15.27 8.87 11.09
N GLU A 235 15.16 9.78 10.12
CA GLU A 235 14.00 10.66 9.97
C GLU A 235 13.05 10.06 8.94
N ASN A 236 11.82 9.76 9.35
CA ASN A 236 10.80 9.24 8.43
C ASN A 236 10.50 10.28 7.33
N PRO A 237 10.31 9.83 6.08
CA PRO A 237 9.92 10.73 5.01
C PRO A 237 8.51 11.28 5.26
N VAL A 238 8.31 12.54 4.87
CA VAL A 238 6.99 13.17 4.90
C VAL A 238 6.16 12.61 3.76
N ILE A 239 4.95 12.15 4.07
CA ILE A 239 3.99 11.64 3.10
C ILE A 239 2.99 12.72 2.75
N LEU A 240 2.74 12.90 1.45
CA LEU A 240 1.76 13.85 0.93
C LEU A 240 0.78 13.13 0.01
N LEU A 241 -0.51 13.21 0.33
CA LEU A 241 -1.57 12.84 -0.61
C LEU A 241 -1.88 14.05 -1.48
N ALA A 242 -1.47 14.02 -2.75
CA ALA A 242 -1.53 15.18 -3.63
C ALA A 242 -2.59 15.02 -4.72
N GLU A 243 -3.35 16.09 -4.97
CA GLU A 243 -4.34 16.20 -6.03
C GLU A 243 -4.12 17.46 -6.88
N LYS A 244 -4.77 17.52 -8.05
CA LYS A 244 -4.75 18.69 -8.96
C LYS A 244 -3.32 19.17 -9.27
N LEU A 245 -2.45 18.23 -9.60
CA LEU A 245 -1.03 18.48 -9.85
C LEU A 245 -0.79 19.28 -11.13
N ILE A 246 -0.14 20.43 -11.00
CA ILE A 246 0.24 21.31 -12.11
C ILE A 246 1.76 21.43 -12.15
N PHE A 247 2.34 21.16 -13.32
CA PHE A 247 3.78 21.19 -13.55
C PHE A 247 4.09 22.35 -14.50
N THR A 248 4.92 23.30 -14.05
CA THR A 248 5.30 24.49 -14.82
C THR A 248 6.81 24.69 -14.74
N GLY A 249 7.53 24.20 -15.75
CA GLY A 249 9.00 24.20 -15.74
C GLY A 249 9.55 23.39 -14.54
N ASN A 250 10.28 24.06 -13.65
CA ASN A 250 10.87 23.47 -12.44
C ASN A 250 10.00 23.64 -11.19
N ARG A 251 8.71 23.94 -11.38
CA ARG A 251 7.73 24.13 -10.30
C ARG A 251 6.64 23.09 -10.40
N LEU A 252 6.28 22.53 -9.24
CA LEU A 252 5.12 21.68 -9.06
C LEU A 252 4.18 22.34 -8.05
N THR A 253 2.89 22.44 -8.38
CA THR A 253 1.86 22.86 -7.42
C THR A 253 0.75 21.83 -7.36
N GLY A 254 0.01 21.81 -6.26
CA GLY A 254 -1.14 20.92 -6.08
C GLY A 254 -1.91 21.24 -4.80
N ILE A 255 -2.84 20.35 -4.45
CA ILE A 255 -3.62 20.42 -3.21
C ILE A 255 -3.31 19.18 -2.37
N HIS A 256 -3.06 19.37 -1.08
CA HIS A 256 -2.96 18.29 -0.13
C HIS A 256 -4.37 17.75 0.17
N LYS A 257 -4.66 16.51 -0.21
CA LYS A 257 -6.01 15.92 -0.17
C LYS A 257 -6.66 15.98 1.21
N SER A 258 -5.88 15.75 2.27
CA SER A 258 -6.43 15.63 3.63
C SER A 258 -6.77 16.98 4.25
N SER A 259 -5.92 18.01 4.05
CA SER A 259 -6.17 19.35 4.63
C SER A 259 -6.88 20.31 3.67
N GLY A 260 -6.89 20.02 2.37
CA GLY A 260 -7.37 20.93 1.34
C GLY A 260 -6.43 22.11 1.06
N GLU A 261 -5.27 22.16 1.73
CA GLU A 261 -4.32 23.25 1.59
C GLU A 261 -3.53 23.15 0.27
N PRO A 262 -3.25 24.28 -0.38
CA PRO A 262 -2.36 24.30 -1.52
C PRO A 262 -0.92 24.01 -1.09
N PHE A 263 -0.17 23.33 -1.96
CA PHE A 263 1.26 23.17 -1.80
C PHE A 263 2.01 23.53 -3.08
N SER A 264 3.29 23.89 -2.93
CA SER A 264 4.19 24.11 -4.06
C SER A 264 5.59 23.58 -3.77
N ILE A 265 6.25 23.11 -4.81
CA ILE A 265 7.63 22.62 -4.78
C ILE A 265 8.41 23.37 -5.86
N GLU A 266 9.44 24.06 -5.41
CA GLU A 266 10.26 24.94 -6.24
C GLU A 266 11.73 24.66 -5.98
N LYS A 267 12.56 24.70 -7.02
CA LYS A 267 14.00 24.56 -6.85
C LYS A 267 14.55 25.71 -6.00
N VAL A 268 15.40 25.39 -5.03
CA VAL A 268 16.03 26.41 -4.18
C VAL A 268 16.94 27.30 -5.02
N THR A 269 16.76 28.61 -4.89
CA THR A 269 17.65 29.64 -5.47
C THR A 269 18.44 30.40 -4.39
N ALA A 270 17.94 30.40 -3.14
CA ALA A 270 18.54 31.11 -2.03
C ALA A 270 19.85 30.45 -1.54
N SER A 271 20.83 31.28 -1.21
CA SER A 271 22.20 30.82 -0.94
C SER A 271 22.33 30.04 0.38
N LEU A 272 21.53 30.36 1.39
CA LEU A 272 21.58 29.72 2.71
C LEU A 272 21.07 28.28 2.68
N GLU A 273 19.92 28.05 2.05
CA GLU A 273 19.31 26.73 1.89
C GLU A 273 20.17 25.82 1.02
N LEU A 274 20.81 26.37 -0.02
CA LEU A 274 21.79 25.64 -0.81
C LEU A 274 23.00 25.21 0.03
N LYS A 275 23.49 26.07 0.94
CA LYS A 275 24.58 25.70 1.86
C LYS A 275 24.15 24.58 2.80
N ARG A 276 22.95 24.67 3.39
CA ARG A 276 22.39 23.63 4.28
C ARG A 276 22.24 22.30 3.55
N TRP A 277 21.67 22.30 2.34
CA TRP A 277 21.52 21.11 1.52
C TRP A 277 22.87 20.47 1.17
N LYS A 278 23.87 21.27 0.79
CA LYS A 278 25.22 20.76 0.52
C LYS A 278 25.88 20.12 1.74
N ALA A 279 25.75 20.73 2.92
CA ALA A 279 26.28 20.16 4.16
C ALA A 279 25.60 18.81 4.48
N TYR A 280 24.29 18.73 4.32
CA TYR A 280 23.54 17.48 4.46
C TYR A 280 24.00 16.40 3.47
N GLN A 281 24.21 16.74 2.20
CA GLN A 281 24.70 15.80 1.18
C GLN A 281 26.13 15.30 1.46
N GLN A 282 27.01 16.17 1.97
CA GLN A 282 28.36 15.78 2.37
C GLN A 282 28.33 14.77 3.52
N GLU A 283 27.50 15.01 4.54
CA GLU A 283 27.33 14.10 5.66
C GLU A 283 26.69 12.77 5.23
N LEU A 284 25.71 12.82 4.33
CA LEU A 284 25.12 11.60 3.77
C LEU A 284 26.18 10.75 3.08
N LEU A 285 27.07 11.34 2.28
CA LEU A 285 28.19 10.64 1.65
C LEU A 285 29.20 10.10 2.67
N ALA A 286 29.44 10.82 3.76
CA ALA A 286 30.32 10.41 4.84
C ALA A 286 29.79 9.22 5.66
N CYS A 287 28.46 9.03 5.71
CA CYS A 287 27.82 7.97 6.52
C CYS A 287 28.19 6.53 6.16
N GLY A 288 28.94 6.27 5.08
CA GLY A 288 29.35 4.91 4.69
C GLY A 288 28.20 4.07 4.12
N GLY A 289 28.55 3.06 3.31
CA GLY A 289 27.57 2.31 2.51
C GLY A 289 26.56 1.51 3.34
N LEU A 290 26.99 0.85 4.42
CA LEU A 290 26.11 -0.01 5.22
C LEU A 290 24.98 0.79 5.90
N LYS A 291 25.32 1.95 6.49
CA LYS A 291 24.35 2.82 7.16
C LYS A 291 23.36 3.42 6.18
N GLN A 292 23.81 3.80 4.98
CA GLN A 292 22.93 4.24 3.89
C GLN A 292 21.95 3.13 3.48
N GLN A 293 22.43 1.88 3.34
CA GLN A 293 21.59 0.74 3.01
C GLN A 293 20.53 0.47 4.08
N MET A 294 20.89 0.56 5.37
CA MET A 294 19.93 0.41 6.47
C MET A 294 18.86 1.50 6.44
N ASN A 295 19.26 2.76 6.22
CA ASN A 295 18.32 3.87 6.09
C ASN A 295 17.38 3.69 4.89
N GLN A 296 17.91 3.29 3.74
CA GLN A 296 17.11 3.01 2.55
C GLN A 296 16.13 1.84 2.76
N ALA A 297 16.53 0.81 3.50
CA ALA A 297 15.65 -0.30 3.84
C ALA A 297 14.52 0.11 4.79
N ALA A 298 14.82 0.96 5.78
CA ALA A 298 13.82 1.53 6.68
C ALA A 298 12.82 2.40 5.91
N ASP A 299 13.31 3.32 5.05
CA ASP A 299 12.48 4.15 4.17
C ASP A 299 11.59 3.28 3.28
N ALA A 300 12.16 2.27 2.60
CA ALA A 300 11.42 1.40 1.71
C ALA A 300 10.32 0.61 2.43
N SER A 301 10.61 0.12 3.65
CA SER A 301 9.63 -0.57 4.50
C SER A 301 8.48 0.36 4.89
N TYR A 302 8.81 1.56 5.38
CA TYR A 302 7.83 2.58 5.74
C TYR A 302 6.96 2.98 4.54
N LEU A 303 7.57 3.30 3.39
CA LEU A 303 6.88 3.68 2.16
C LEU A 303 5.99 2.56 1.63
N THR A 304 6.45 1.31 1.68
CA THR A 304 5.63 0.15 1.29
C THR A 304 4.36 0.09 2.15
N ASN A 305 4.47 0.30 3.46
CA ASN A 305 3.30 0.31 4.35
C ASN A 305 2.31 1.42 3.97
N GLN A 306 2.81 2.61 3.63
CA GLN A 306 1.98 3.74 3.20
C GLN A 306 1.30 3.49 1.85
N VAL A 307 2.01 2.89 0.90
CA VAL A 307 1.49 2.51 -0.42
C VAL A 307 0.36 1.49 -0.28
N GLU A 308 0.55 0.43 0.51
CA GLU A 308 -0.48 -0.60 0.68
C GLU A 308 -1.72 -0.05 1.39
N ALA A 309 -1.54 0.79 2.41
CA ALA A 309 -2.64 1.46 3.09
C ALA A 309 -3.39 2.43 2.15
N PHE A 310 -2.67 3.17 1.31
CA PHE A 310 -3.25 4.06 0.30
C PHE A 310 -4.09 3.29 -0.71
N ILE A 311 -3.54 2.22 -1.31
CA ILE A 311 -4.27 1.38 -2.27
C ILE A 311 -5.47 0.72 -1.60
N HIS A 312 -5.36 0.28 -0.33
CA HIS A 312 -6.49 -0.32 0.37
C HIS A 312 -7.63 0.68 0.58
N ARG A 313 -7.30 1.89 1.05
CA ARG A 313 -8.30 2.94 1.33
C ARG A 313 -9.00 3.45 0.07
N TYR A 314 -8.27 3.60 -1.02
CA TYR A 314 -8.76 4.30 -2.22
C TYR A 314 -9.00 3.39 -3.42
N GLY A 315 -8.48 2.16 -3.40
CA GLY A 315 -8.50 1.22 -4.51
C GLY A 315 -9.92 0.80 -4.89
N LYS A 316 -10.84 0.61 -3.94
CA LYS A 316 -12.23 0.28 -4.25
C LYS A 316 -12.89 1.34 -5.12
N SER A 317 -12.77 2.61 -4.74
CA SER A 317 -13.29 3.72 -5.52
C SER A 317 -12.59 3.88 -6.86
N ALA A 318 -11.27 3.64 -6.90
CA ALA A 318 -10.48 3.73 -8.13
C ALA A 318 -10.77 2.63 -9.15
N PHE A 319 -11.03 1.39 -8.69
CA PHE A 319 -11.29 0.25 -9.56
C PHE A 319 -12.76 -0.03 -9.80
N LYS A 320 -13.67 0.72 -9.16
CA LYS A 320 -15.12 0.61 -9.41
C LYS A 320 -15.36 0.69 -10.91
N SER A 321 -15.97 -0.36 -11.47
CA SER A 321 -16.20 -0.44 -12.91
C SER A 321 -17.01 0.77 -13.36
N LYS A 322 -16.56 1.48 -14.42
CA LYS A 322 -17.34 2.52 -15.12
C LYS A 322 -18.49 1.90 -15.92
N SER A 323 -19.13 0.88 -15.38
CA SER A 323 -20.10 0.03 -16.04
C SER A 323 -21.51 0.64 -15.98
N SER A 324 -21.72 1.81 -16.58
CA SER A 324 -23.09 2.33 -16.74
C SER A 324 -23.30 3.44 -17.79
N SER A 325 -22.48 3.57 -18.84
CA SER A 325 -22.73 4.62 -19.86
C SER A 325 -22.52 4.26 -21.33
N SER A 326 -22.35 2.99 -21.71
CA SER A 326 -22.22 2.64 -23.14
C SER A 326 -22.76 1.27 -23.53
N VAL A 327 -23.98 0.92 -23.10
CA VAL A 327 -24.79 -0.08 -23.82
C VAL A 327 -25.96 0.68 -24.45
N SER A 328 -25.68 1.36 -25.57
CA SER A 328 -26.72 1.72 -26.52
C SER A 328 -27.32 0.41 -27.02
N GLN A 329 -28.58 0.16 -26.68
CA GLN A 329 -29.38 -0.89 -27.27
C GLN A 329 -29.39 -0.68 -28.78
N ASN A 330 -28.73 -1.57 -29.53
CA ASN A 330 -29.08 -1.76 -30.93
C ASN A 330 -30.43 -2.49 -30.94
N PRO A 331 -31.50 -1.91 -31.50
CA PRO A 331 -32.70 -2.67 -31.74
C PRO A 331 -32.37 -3.71 -32.81
N ILE A 332 -32.66 -4.96 -32.49
CA ILE A 332 -32.67 -6.06 -33.46
C ILE A 332 -33.81 -5.75 -34.43
N SER A 333 -33.46 -5.56 -35.71
CA SER A 333 -34.38 -5.63 -36.85
C SER A 333 -34.18 -6.94 -37.57
#